data_AF-A0A3M1MAI6-F1
#
_entry.id   AF-A0A3M1MAI6-F1
#
_cell.length_a   1.000
_cell.length_b   1.000
_cell.length_c   1.000
_cell.angle_alpha   90.00
_cell.angle_beta   90.00
_cell.angle_gamma   90.00
#
_symmetry.space_group_name_H-M   'P 1'
#
loop_
_entity.id
_entity.type
_entity.pdbx_description
1 polymer ?
#
loop_
_entity_poly.entity_id
_entity_poly.type
_entity_poly.pdbx_seq_one_letter_code
_entity_poly.pdbx_strand_id
1 'polypeptide(L)'
;VGIGFFALVGRPWGITYGFAVWGAQAADALGLDPGSLSYWQGWRKGDLAGSLISSPTNASNLGILIGALMASGLAGRFAPVWRLSGRDLLTAIAGGLLMGYGARLAYGCNIGAYLGGMTSGSLHGLWWLIWGFLGSTIGVGLRSWLSMDPPLNPQRI
;
A
#
# COMPACT_ATOMS: atom_id res chain seq x y z
N VAL A 1 14.51 6.41 -7.31
CA VAL A 1 14.09 5.06 -6.85
C VAL A 1 13.49 4.23 -7.99
N GLY A 2 12.41 4.67 -8.65
CA GLY A 2 11.77 3.90 -9.73
C GLY A 2 12.68 3.47 -10.88
N ILE A 3 13.54 4.36 -11.39
CA ILE A 3 14.52 4.06 -12.45
C ILE A 3 15.54 3.00 -11.99
N GLY A 4 16.05 3.14 -10.76
CA GLY A 4 17.00 2.16 -10.18
C GLY A 4 16.37 0.78 -10.00
N PHE A 5 15.11 0.72 -9.54
CA PHE A 5 14.38 -0.54 -9.44
C PHE A 5 14.18 -1.19 -10.82
N PHE A 6 13.81 -0.40 -11.83
CA PHE A 6 13.65 -0.89 -13.20
C PHE A 6 14.96 -1.42 -13.77
N ALA A 7 16.08 -0.73 -13.56
CA ALA A 7 17.39 -1.16 -14.04
C ALA A 7 17.85 -2.50 -13.40
N LEU A 8 17.50 -2.74 -12.13
CA LEU A 8 17.88 -3.97 -11.42
C LEU A 8 16.93 -5.14 -11.68
N VAL A 9 15.62 -4.87 -11.77
CA VAL A 9 14.56 -5.89 -11.75
C VAL A 9 13.94 -6.11 -13.15
N GLY A 10 14.18 -5.20 -14.10
CA GLY A 10 13.70 -5.30 -15.49
C GLY A 10 12.21 -5.07 -15.68
N ARG A 11 11.51 -4.54 -14.67
CA ARG A 11 10.07 -4.24 -14.70
C ARG A 11 9.72 -3.01 -13.87
N PRO A 12 8.60 -2.33 -14.16
CA PRO A 12 8.15 -1.20 -13.37
C PRO A 12 7.97 -1.57 -11.90
N TRP A 13 8.28 -0.63 -11.01
CA TRP A 13 8.18 -0.84 -9.58
C TRP A 13 6.70 -0.96 -9.15
N GLY A 14 6.38 -2.06 -8.47
CA GLY A 14 5.04 -2.34 -7.96
C GLY A 14 5.10 -2.91 -6.54
N ILE A 15 4.18 -2.44 -5.69
CA ILE A 15 4.13 -2.71 -4.25
C ILE A 15 2.93 -3.60 -3.88
N THR A 16 1.79 -3.37 -4.54
CA THR A 16 0.48 -3.93 -4.18
C THR A 16 0.38 -5.45 -4.26
N TYR A 17 1.11 -6.06 -5.19
CA TYR A 17 1.10 -7.52 -5.32
C TYR A 17 1.70 -8.20 -4.09
N GLY A 18 2.78 -7.65 -3.52
CA GLY A 18 3.43 -8.21 -2.34
C GLY A 18 2.52 -8.27 -1.12
N PHE A 19 1.71 -7.23 -0.89
CA PHE A 19 0.73 -7.25 0.20
C PHE A 19 -0.34 -8.33 0.06
N ALA A 20 -0.70 -8.71 -1.16
CA ALA A 20 -1.64 -9.81 -1.36
C ALA A 20 -1.00 -11.18 -1.12
N VAL A 21 0.29 -11.35 -1.46
CA VAL A 21 1.04 -12.56 -1.11
C VAL A 21 1.14 -12.68 0.40
N TRP A 22 1.49 -11.60 1.10
CA TRP A 22 1.54 -11.58 2.57
C TRP A 22 0.18 -11.87 3.20
N GLY A 23 -0.90 -11.28 2.65
CA GLY A 23 -2.25 -11.54 3.10
C GLY A 23 -2.68 -13.00 2.90
N ALA A 24 -2.32 -13.61 1.76
CA ALA A 24 -2.58 -15.02 1.52
C ALA A 24 -1.75 -15.92 2.44
N GLN A 25 -0.47 -15.65 2.63
CA GLN A 25 0.38 -16.40 3.56
C GLN A 25 -0.13 -16.29 5.01
N ALA A 26 -0.61 -15.12 5.41
CA ALA A 26 -1.25 -14.95 6.72
C ALA A 26 -2.56 -15.76 6.81
N ALA A 27 -3.38 -15.77 5.77
CA ALA A 27 -4.60 -16.58 5.72
C ALA A 27 -4.29 -18.08 5.75
N ASP A 28 -3.26 -18.53 5.05
CA ASP A 28 -2.76 -19.91 5.07
C ASP A 28 -2.29 -20.32 6.47
N ALA A 29 -1.54 -19.44 7.15
CA ALA A 29 -1.12 -19.64 8.54
C ALA A 29 -2.30 -19.71 9.53
N LEU A 30 -3.44 -19.10 9.19
CA LEU A 30 -4.70 -19.20 9.93
C LEU A 30 -5.56 -20.42 9.50
N GLY A 31 -5.08 -21.24 8.57
CA GLY A 31 -5.73 -22.46 8.09
C GLY A 31 -6.77 -22.27 6.98
N LEU A 32 -6.80 -21.11 6.31
CA LEU A 32 -7.85 -20.75 5.33
C LEU A 32 -7.57 -21.20 3.87
N ASP A 33 -6.64 -22.13 3.63
CA ASP A 33 -6.21 -22.67 2.32
C ASP A 33 -6.45 -21.72 1.12
N PRO A 34 -5.70 -20.60 1.02
CA PRO A 34 -5.80 -19.69 -0.12
C PRO A 34 -5.40 -20.36 -1.44
N GLY A 35 -4.65 -21.47 -1.41
CA GLY A 35 -4.26 -22.22 -2.59
C GLY A 35 -5.45 -22.85 -3.33
N SER A 36 -6.58 -23.04 -2.65
CA SER A 36 -7.84 -23.49 -3.24
C SER A 36 -8.50 -22.45 -4.15
N LEU A 37 -8.21 -21.16 -3.96
CA LEU A 37 -8.83 -20.07 -4.72
C LEU A 37 -8.28 -20.04 -6.16
N SER A 38 -9.17 -19.86 -7.13
CA SER A 38 -8.81 -19.73 -8.56
C SER A 38 -7.81 -18.60 -8.82
N TYR A 39 -7.84 -17.54 -8.00
CA TYR A 39 -6.91 -16.41 -8.08
C TYR A 39 -5.44 -16.82 -7.91
N TRP A 40 -5.16 -17.82 -7.08
CA TRP A 40 -3.81 -18.27 -6.69
C TRP A 40 -3.28 -19.43 -7.54
N GLN A 41 -4.02 -19.86 -8.56
CA GLN A 41 -3.59 -20.89 -9.48
C GLN A 41 -2.58 -20.39 -10.53
N GLY A 42 -1.98 -21.32 -11.28
CA GLY A 42 -1.02 -21.02 -12.34
C GLY A 42 0.30 -20.48 -11.81
N TRP A 43 0.82 -19.41 -12.44
CA TRP A 43 2.13 -18.84 -12.11
C TRP A 43 2.21 -18.26 -10.68
N ARG A 44 1.07 -17.92 -10.07
CA ARG A 44 1.00 -17.33 -8.72
C ARG A 44 1.11 -18.37 -7.61
N LYS A 45 0.92 -19.65 -7.91
CA LYS A 45 0.94 -20.72 -6.90
C LYS A 45 2.31 -20.81 -6.21
N GLY A 46 3.37 -20.60 -6.97
CA GLY A 46 4.74 -20.58 -6.44
C GLY A 46 5.01 -19.42 -5.47
N ASP A 47 4.25 -18.34 -5.54
CA ASP A 47 4.44 -17.17 -4.68
C ASP A 47 3.94 -17.41 -3.24
N LEU A 48 2.99 -18.33 -3.01
CA LEU A 48 2.53 -18.66 -1.65
C LEU A 48 3.58 -19.42 -0.84
N ALA A 49 4.34 -20.31 -1.48
CA ALA A 49 5.38 -21.11 -0.85
C ALA A 49 6.72 -20.36 -0.69
N GLY A 50 6.83 -19.15 -1.26
CA GLY A 50 8.06 -18.35 -1.23
C GLY A 50 8.28 -17.62 0.09
N SER A 51 9.54 -17.30 0.38
CA SER A 51 9.89 -16.45 1.54
C SER A 51 9.46 -14.99 1.33
N LEU A 52 9.28 -14.24 2.42
CA LEU A 52 8.96 -12.81 2.40
C LEU A 52 10.01 -11.94 1.68
N ILE A 53 11.20 -12.46 1.35
CA ILE A 53 12.26 -11.70 0.65
C ILE A 53 12.54 -12.27 -0.75
N SER A 54 11.96 -13.42 -1.11
CA SER A 54 12.29 -14.08 -2.38
C SER A 54 11.84 -13.29 -3.62
N SER A 55 10.84 -12.41 -3.46
CA SER A 55 10.37 -11.52 -4.52
C SER A 55 10.95 -10.11 -4.38
N PRO A 56 11.47 -9.49 -5.46
CA PRO A 56 11.94 -8.11 -5.46
C PRO A 56 10.91 -7.10 -4.93
N THR A 57 9.62 -7.35 -5.17
CA THR A 57 8.53 -6.52 -4.62
C THR A 57 8.49 -6.60 -3.10
N ASN A 58 8.55 -7.81 -2.52
CA ASN A 58 8.49 -7.98 -1.07
C ASN A 58 9.75 -7.40 -0.39
N ALA A 59 10.92 -7.62 -0.98
CA ALA A 59 12.17 -7.01 -0.53
C ALA A 59 12.07 -5.48 -0.56
N SER A 60 11.48 -4.89 -1.60
CA SER A 60 11.29 -3.43 -1.67
C SER A 60 10.29 -2.92 -0.63
N ASN A 61 9.22 -3.67 -0.34
CA ASN A 61 8.24 -3.30 0.69
C ASN A 61 8.88 -3.31 2.09
N LEU A 62 9.67 -4.34 2.39
CA LEU A 62 10.44 -4.42 3.64
C LEU A 62 11.49 -3.30 3.72
N GLY A 63 12.17 -3.01 2.62
CA GLY A 63 13.13 -1.91 2.53
C GLY A 63 12.49 -0.54 2.81
N ILE A 64 11.28 -0.28 2.28
CA ILE A 64 10.51 0.93 2.60
C ILE A 64 10.19 0.98 4.09
N LEU A 65 9.68 -0.13 4.66
CA LEU A 65 9.27 -0.19 6.06
C LEU A 65 10.46 0.07 7.00
N ILE A 66 11.56 -0.65 6.81
CA ILE A 66 12.77 -0.53 7.62
C ILE A 66 13.41 0.85 7.40
N GLY A 67 13.49 1.32 6.15
CA GLY A 67 14.04 2.63 5.82
C GLY A 67 13.28 3.78 6.46
N ALA A 68 11.94 3.71 6.47
CA ALA A 68 11.09 4.69 7.14
C ALA A 68 11.28 4.67 8.67
N LEU A 69 11.41 3.48 9.27
CA LEU A 69 11.67 3.33 10.70
C LEU A 69 13.04 3.91 11.08
N MET A 70 14.08 3.58 10.31
CA MET A 70 15.42 4.11 10.54
C MET A 70 15.47 5.63 10.35
N ALA A 71 14.86 6.16 9.30
CA ALA A 71 14.84 7.60 9.04
C ALA A 71 14.10 8.37 10.14
N SER A 72 12.95 7.87 10.60
CA SER A 72 12.21 8.50 11.69
C SER A 72 12.94 8.41 13.04
N GLY A 73 13.62 7.29 13.30
CA GLY A 73 14.48 7.12 14.47
C GLY A 73 15.68 8.06 14.48
N LEU A 74 16.43 8.14 13.38
CA LEU A 74 17.57 9.05 13.23
C LEU A 74 17.15 10.52 13.29
N ALA A 75 15.97 10.86 12.77
CA ALA A 75 15.41 12.21 12.86
C ALA A 75 14.88 12.55 14.27
N GLY A 76 14.86 11.60 15.22
CA GLY A 76 14.26 11.79 16.55
C GLY A 76 12.75 12.06 16.50
N ARG A 77 12.08 11.75 15.39
CA ARG A 77 10.64 11.99 15.15
C ARG A 77 9.80 10.71 15.26
N PHE A 78 10.37 9.65 15.82
CA PHE A 78 9.64 8.43 16.07
C PHE A 78 8.65 8.63 17.22
N ALA A 79 7.36 8.78 16.88
CA ALA A 79 6.29 9.07 17.83
C ALA A 79 5.20 7.97 17.76
N PRO A 80 5.40 6.81 18.42
CA PRO A 80 4.41 5.76 18.46
C PRO A 80 3.19 6.20 19.27
N VAL A 81 2.00 6.07 18.68
CA VAL A 81 0.72 6.36 19.35
C VAL A 81 0.19 5.06 19.95
N TRP A 82 0.21 4.97 21.29
CA TRP A 82 -0.22 3.76 22.02
C TRP A 82 -1.72 3.70 22.31
N ARG A 83 -2.43 4.81 22.13
CA ARG A 83 -3.89 4.90 22.36
C ARG A 83 -4.59 5.20 21.05
N LEU A 84 -5.15 4.17 20.44
CA LEU A 84 -6.00 4.29 19.26
C LEU A 84 -7.46 4.26 19.70
N SER A 85 -8.27 5.20 19.24
CA SER A 85 -9.71 5.13 19.47
C SER A 85 -10.33 4.03 18.59
N GLY A 86 -11.48 3.48 18.99
CA GLY A 86 -12.20 2.51 18.16
C GLY A 86 -12.57 3.08 16.78
N ARG A 87 -12.75 4.40 16.71
CA ARG A 87 -12.99 5.13 15.45
C ARG A 87 -11.75 5.11 14.55
N ASP A 88 -10.56 5.34 15.10
CA ASP A 88 -9.31 5.32 14.32
C ASP A 88 -9.03 3.92 13.77
N LEU A 89 -9.31 2.88 14.57
CA LEU A 89 -9.17 1.50 14.12
C LEU A 89 -10.16 1.16 13.00
N LEU A 90 -11.44 1.50 13.17
CA LEU A 90 -12.47 1.20 12.18
C LEU A 90 -12.21 1.91 10.84
N THR A 91 -11.83 3.18 10.89
CA THR A 91 -11.54 3.98 9.70
C THR A 91 -10.24 3.55 9.02
N ALA A 92 -9.23 3.12 9.77
CA ALA A 92 -8.01 2.53 9.21
C ALA A 92 -8.30 1.20 8.49
N ILE A 93 -9.12 0.32 9.07
CA ILE A 93 -9.53 -0.94 8.44
C ILE A 93 -10.36 -0.66 7.18
N ALA A 94 -11.39 0.18 7.29
CA ALA A 94 -12.26 0.52 6.16
C ALA A 94 -11.47 1.20 5.03
N GLY A 95 -10.60 2.15 5.36
CA GLY A 95 -9.72 2.83 4.40
C GLY A 95 -8.74 1.87 3.74
N GLY A 96 -8.11 0.98 4.52
CA GLY A 96 -7.19 -0.04 3.99
C GLY A 96 -7.87 -1.00 3.02
N LEU A 97 -9.07 -1.49 3.35
CA LEU A 97 -9.87 -2.34 2.47
C LEU A 97 -10.23 -1.62 1.17
N LEU A 98 -10.67 -0.36 1.26
CA LEU A 98 -11.03 0.44 0.09
C LEU A 98 -9.81 0.72 -0.81
N MET A 99 -8.66 1.05 -0.22
CA MET A 99 -7.40 1.22 -0.95
C MET A 99 -6.93 -0.09 -1.61
N GLY A 100 -7.02 -1.21 -0.92
CA GLY A 100 -6.64 -2.53 -1.44
C GLY A 100 -7.54 -2.97 -2.60
N TYR A 101 -8.86 -2.84 -2.44
CA TYR A 101 -9.84 -3.14 -3.48
C TYR A 101 -9.67 -2.23 -4.69
N GLY A 102 -9.57 -0.92 -4.46
CA GLY A 102 -9.32 0.07 -5.52
C GLY A 102 -8.02 -0.19 -6.28
N ALA A 103 -6.95 -0.60 -5.59
CA ALA A 103 -5.69 -0.96 -6.24
C ALA A 103 -5.81 -2.17 -7.16
N ARG A 104 -6.75 -3.10 -6.91
CA ARG A 104 -7.02 -4.22 -7.82
C ARG A 104 -7.82 -3.80 -9.04
N LEU A 105 -8.84 -2.97 -8.87
CA LEU A 105 -9.60 -2.42 -9.99
C LEU A 105 -8.75 -1.52 -10.88
N ALA A 106 -7.84 -0.75 -10.29
CA ALA A 106 -6.97 0.19 -10.98
C ALA A 106 -5.66 -0.43 -11.52
N TYR A 107 -5.47 -1.74 -11.34
CA TYR A 107 -4.25 -2.47 -11.71
C TYR A 107 -2.95 -1.92 -11.09
N GLY A 108 -3.04 -1.28 -9.92
CA GLY A 108 -1.87 -0.78 -9.20
C GLY A 108 -2.19 0.30 -8.17
N CYS A 109 -1.13 0.78 -7.52
CA CYS A 109 -1.16 1.90 -6.58
C CYS A 109 -0.60 3.18 -7.24
N ASN A 110 -0.47 4.25 -6.46
CA ASN A 110 0.12 5.53 -6.86
C ASN A 110 1.53 5.36 -7.48
N ILE A 111 2.31 4.39 -7.01
CA ILE A 111 3.67 4.14 -7.55
C ILE A 111 3.60 3.33 -8.85
N GLY A 112 2.82 2.25 -8.87
CA GLY A 112 2.77 1.35 -10.02
C GLY A 112 1.89 1.86 -11.17
N ALA A 113 0.64 2.23 -10.88
CA ALA A 113 -0.34 2.63 -11.88
C ALA A 113 -0.15 4.10 -12.31
N TYR A 114 0.09 5.01 -11.37
CA TYR A 114 0.23 6.42 -11.69
C TYR A 114 1.64 6.80 -12.13
N LEU A 115 2.65 6.68 -11.27
CA LEU A 115 4.02 7.05 -11.65
C LEU A 115 4.51 6.19 -12.81
N GLY A 116 4.29 4.88 -12.76
CA GLY A 116 4.58 3.98 -13.88
C GLY A 116 3.83 4.37 -15.17
N GLY A 117 2.51 4.60 -15.08
CA GLY A 117 1.70 4.96 -16.25
C GLY A 117 2.05 6.33 -16.86
N MET A 118 2.34 7.34 -16.03
CA MET A 118 2.72 8.67 -16.48
C MET A 118 4.10 8.66 -17.14
N THR A 119 5.07 7.96 -16.53
CA THR A 119 6.44 7.87 -17.07
C THR A 119 6.51 7.07 -18.36
N SER A 120 5.57 6.14 -18.60
CA SER A 120 5.45 5.42 -19.87
C SER A 120 4.60 6.16 -20.93
N GLY A 121 4.06 7.35 -20.63
CA GLY A 121 3.17 8.08 -21.54
C GLY A 121 1.79 7.42 -21.74
N SER A 122 1.32 6.61 -20.79
CA SER A 122 0.06 5.89 -20.89
C SER A 122 -1.15 6.75 -20.50
N LEU A 123 -2.21 6.69 -21.31
CA LEU A 123 -3.52 7.28 -20.98
C LEU A 123 -4.11 6.74 -19.67
N HIS A 124 -3.78 5.48 -19.30
CA HIS A 124 -4.19 4.89 -18.01
C HIS A 124 -3.66 5.71 -16.83
N GLY A 125 -2.43 6.22 -16.91
CA GLY A 125 -1.84 7.04 -15.84
C GLY A 125 -2.58 8.36 -15.64
N LEU A 126 -2.98 9.01 -16.74
CA LEU A 126 -3.79 10.24 -16.71
C LEU A 126 -5.19 9.96 -16.15
N TRP A 127 -5.83 8.88 -16.58
CA TRP A 127 -7.15 8.49 -16.07
C TRP A 127 -7.09 8.16 -14.58
N TRP A 128 -6.08 7.39 -14.17
CA TRP A 128 -5.82 7.09 -12.78
C TRP A 128 -5.64 8.37 -11.96
N LEU A 129 -4.89 9.37 -12.47
CA LEU A 129 -4.67 10.64 -11.78
C LEU A 129 -5.99 11.35 -11.47
N ILE A 130 -6.88 11.49 -12.46
CA ILE A 130 -8.16 12.19 -12.30
C ILE A 130 -8.98 11.51 -11.20
N TRP A 131 -9.20 10.20 -11.31
CA TRP A 131 -10.05 9.48 -10.35
C TRP A 131 -9.40 9.29 -8.99
N GLY A 132 -8.09 9.07 -8.94
CA GLY A 132 -7.32 8.98 -7.71
C GLY A 132 -7.31 10.31 -6.95
N PHE A 133 -7.21 11.43 -7.67
CA PHE A 133 -7.30 12.77 -7.08
C PHE A 133 -8.70 13.06 -6.56
N LEU A 134 -9.75 12.80 -7.34
CA LEU A 134 -11.15 12.95 -6.91
C LEU A 134 -11.48 12.07 -5.70
N GLY A 135 -11.03 10.81 -5.70
CA GLY A 135 -11.20 9.93 -4.54
C GLY A 135 -10.48 10.46 -3.30
N SER A 136 -9.29 11.05 -3.47
CA SER A 136 -8.53 11.64 -2.38
C SER A 136 -9.19 12.90 -1.82
N THR A 137 -9.75 13.78 -2.66
CA THR A 137 -10.47 14.97 -2.18
C THR A 137 -11.73 14.60 -1.39
N ILE A 138 -12.49 13.60 -1.87
CA ILE A 138 -13.64 13.05 -1.14
C ILE A 138 -13.17 12.43 0.19
N GLY A 139 -12.09 11.66 0.18
CA GLY A 139 -11.54 11.02 1.39
C GLY A 139 -11.10 12.04 2.45
N VAL A 140 -10.46 13.14 2.04
CA VAL A 140 -10.11 14.25 2.94
C VAL A 140 -11.36 14.92 3.51
N GLY A 141 -12.38 15.17 2.68
CA GLY A 141 -13.67 15.71 3.14
C GLY A 141 -14.40 14.78 4.12
N LEU A 142 -14.35 13.47 3.89
CA LEU A 142 -14.93 12.49 4.80
C LEU A 142 -14.18 12.44 6.13
N ARG A 143 -12.84 12.53 6.09
CA ARG A 143 -11.99 12.55 7.28
C ARG A 143 -12.28 13.75 8.18
N SER A 144 -12.47 14.93 7.60
CA SER A 144 -12.81 16.15 8.36
C SER A 144 -14.24 16.09 8.91
N TRP A 145 -15.20 15.56 8.16
CA TRP A 145 -16.55 15.27 8.66
C TRP A 145 -16.53 14.27 9.81
N LEU A 146 -15.65 13.27 9.72
CA LEU A 146 -15.35 12.33 10.79
C LEU A 146 -14.43 12.92 11.88
N SER A 147 -14.22 14.23 11.97
CA SER A 147 -13.45 14.88 13.05
C SER A 147 -12.16 14.14 13.45
N MET A 148 -11.48 13.51 12.49
CA MET A 148 -10.25 12.74 12.73
C MET A 148 -9.00 13.61 12.65
N ASP A 149 -9.19 14.86 12.23
CA ASP A 149 -8.11 15.82 12.16
C ASP A 149 -7.84 16.38 13.55
N PRO A 150 -6.57 16.41 13.98
CA PRO A 150 -6.20 17.18 15.15
C PRO A 150 -6.60 18.64 14.91
N PRO A 151 -7.02 19.39 15.96
CA PRO A 151 -7.50 20.75 15.80
C PRO A 151 -6.46 21.58 15.05
N LEU A 152 -6.89 22.32 14.03
CA LEU A 152 -6.06 23.14 13.11
C LEU A 152 -5.29 24.28 13.80
N ASN A 153 -5.33 24.34 15.13
CA ASN A 153 -4.65 25.33 15.95
C ASN A 153 -3.96 24.63 17.13
N PRO A 154 -2.66 24.29 17.02
CA PRO A 154 -1.86 23.95 18.18
C PRO A 154 -1.59 25.24 18.95
N GLN A 155 -2.57 25.74 19.72
CA GLN A 155 -2.32 26.85 20.61
C GLN A 155 -1.37 26.39 21.72
N ARG A 156 -0.13 26.84 21.57
CA ARG A 156 0.68 27.50 22.62
C ARG A 156 0.44 26.93 24.03
N ILE A 157 1.27 25.97 24.42
CA ILE A 157 1.65 25.75 25.82
C ILE A 157 3.16 25.89 25.86
#